data_AF-A0A2S6MX57-F1
#
_entry.id   AF-A0A2S6MX57-F1
#
_cell.length_a   1.000
_cell.length_b   1.000
_cell.length_c   1.000
_cell.angle_alpha   90.00
_cell.angle_beta   90.00
_cell.angle_gamma   90.00
#
_symmetry.space_group_name_H-M   'P 1'
#
loop_
_entity.id
_entity.type
_entity.pdbx_description
1 polymer ?
#
loop_
_entity_poly.entity_id
_entity_poly.type
_entity_poly.pdbx_seq_one_letter_code
_entity_poly.pdbx_strand_id
1 'polypeptide(L)'
;MRKIAISIMFASVVAAPLAAQAAPNCTAEAKDKWMSEDAMKAKVATLGYERIKTFKVSGNCYEIYGYTKDGKKAEVYFNPVNGDVVKSEIGD
;
A
#
# COMPACT_ATOMS: atom_id res chain seq x y z
N MET A 1 -38.61 3.19 49.56
CA MET A 1 -37.63 2.24 48.99
C MET A 1 -37.61 2.41 47.48
N ARG A 2 -36.58 3.07 46.94
CA ARG A 2 -36.52 3.50 45.54
C ARG A 2 -35.76 2.43 44.75
N LYS A 3 -36.47 1.65 43.94
CA LYS A 3 -35.89 0.57 43.13
C LYS A 3 -35.06 1.21 42.01
N ILE A 4 -33.74 1.20 42.15
CA ILE A 4 -32.82 1.66 41.11
C ILE A 4 -32.69 0.48 40.13
N ALA A 5 -33.37 0.58 38.99
CA ALA A 5 -33.17 -0.32 37.87
C ALA A 5 -31.86 0.05 37.18
N ILE A 6 -30.83 -0.79 37.33
CA ILE A 6 -29.56 -0.65 36.63
C ILE A 6 -29.75 -1.23 35.24
N SER A 7 -29.99 -0.36 34.26
CA SER A 7 -29.96 -0.72 32.84
C SER A 7 -28.50 -0.88 32.40
N ILE A 8 -28.07 -2.12 32.22
CA ILE A 8 -26.77 -2.45 31.62
C ILE A 8 -26.86 -2.16 30.12
N MET A 9 -26.27 -1.04 29.70
CA MET A 9 -26.20 -0.65 28.29
C MET A 9 -25.09 -1.48 27.62
N PHE A 10 -25.48 -2.44 26.79
CA PHE A 10 -24.58 -3.20 25.93
C PHE A 10 -23.93 -2.25 24.92
N ALA A 11 -22.65 -1.91 25.11
CA ALA A 11 -21.86 -1.22 24.11
C ALA A 11 -21.34 -2.24 23.08
N SER A 12 -22.07 -2.40 21.99
CA SER A 12 -21.65 -3.20 20.84
C SER A 12 -20.46 -2.50 20.14
N VAL A 13 -19.25 -2.99 20.38
CA VAL A 13 -18.07 -2.59 19.63
C VAL A 13 -18.22 -3.12 18.20
N VAL A 14 -18.55 -2.24 17.26
CA VAL A 14 -18.57 -2.57 15.84
C VAL A 14 -17.12 -2.62 15.37
N ALA A 15 -16.56 -3.82 15.29
CA ALA A 15 -15.28 -4.05 14.62
C ALA A 15 -15.49 -3.83 13.11
N ALA A 16 -15.08 -2.67 12.61
CA ALA A 16 -15.04 -2.44 11.16
C ALA A 16 -13.97 -3.37 10.56
N PRO A 17 -14.28 -4.16 9.52
CA PRO A 17 -13.29 -4.96 8.84
C PRO A 17 -12.26 -4.04 8.19
N LEU A 18 -10.99 -4.17 8.58
CA LEU A 18 -9.88 -3.62 7.83
C LEU A 18 -9.88 -4.33 6.47
N ALA A 19 -10.38 -3.67 5.43
CA ALA A 19 -10.29 -4.18 4.08
C ALA A 19 -8.81 -4.32 3.73
N ALA A 20 -8.30 -5.55 3.65
CA ALA A 20 -7.00 -5.81 3.06
C ALA A 20 -7.14 -5.62 1.54
N GLN A 21 -6.65 -4.51 1.00
CA GLN A 21 -6.63 -4.32 -0.44
C GLN A 21 -5.68 -5.37 -1.07
N ALA A 22 -6.21 -6.17 -1.98
CA ALA A 22 -5.38 -7.08 -2.76
C ALA A 22 -4.48 -6.27 -3.71
N ALA A 23 -3.24 -6.75 -3.90
CA ALA A 23 -2.34 -6.18 -4.91
C ALA A 23 -2.97 -6.30 -6.31
N PRO A 24 -2.76 -5.32 -7.20
CA PRO A 24 -3.21 -5.39 -8.59
C PRO A 24 -2.41 -6.45 -9.37
N ASN A 25 -2.88 -6.78 -10.58
CA ASN A 25 -2.11 -7.59 -11.52
C ASN A 25 -1.18 -6.67 -12.33
N CYS A 26 0.14 -6.78 -12.13
CA CYS A 26 1.11 -5.89 -12.79
C CYS A 26 1.79 -6.49 -14.04
N THR A 27 2.00 -7.81 -14.12
CA THR A 27 2.63 -8.45 -15.29
C THR A 27 2.39 -9.96 -15.33
N ALA A 28 2.30 -10.54 -16.54
CA ALA A 28 2.31 -12.00 -16.73
C ALA A 28 3.72 -12.57 -16.94
N GLU A 29 4.73 -11.71 -17.05
CA GLU A 29 6.11 -12.10 -17.36
C GLU A 29 6.80 -12.79 -16.19
N ALA A 30 7.68 -13.74 -16.52
CA ALA A 30 8.48 -14.46 -15.56
C ALA A 30 9.46 -13.53 -14.81
N LYS A 31 9.83 -13.90 -13.58
CA LYS A 31 10.68 -13.08 -12.70
C LYS A 31 12.08 -12.80 -13.24
N ASP A 32 12.59 -13.62 -14.16
CA ASP A 32 13.87 -13.39 -14.83
C ASP A 32 13.82 -12.21 -15.84
N LYS A 33 12.61 -11.78 -16.24
CA LYS A 33 12.37 -10.58 -17.04
C LYS A 33 12.22 -9.31 -16.22
N TRP A 34 12.15 -9.44 -14.90
CA TRP A 34 11.98 -8.30 -14.01
C TRP A 34 13.32 -7.58 -13.87
N MET A 35 13.27 -6.25 -13.78
CA MET A 35 14.45 -5.48 -13.41
C MET A 35 14.85 -5.81 -11.97
N SER A 36 16.13 -5.63 -11.63
CA SER A 36 16.56 -5.81 -10.25
C SER A 36 15.86 -4.80 -9.32
N GLU A 37 15.76 -5.13 -8.04
CA GLU A 37 15.18 -4.21 -7.06
C GLU A 37 15.92 -2.87 -7.02
N ASP A 38 17.24 -2.88 -7.19
CA ASP A 38 18.04 -1.66 -7.20
C ASP A 38 17.75 -0.78 -8.42
N ALA A 39 17.58 -1.39 -9.60
CA ALA A 39 17.15 -0.67 -10.80
C ALA A 39 15.76 -0.07 -10.61
N MET A 40 14.84 -0.81 -9.98
CA MET A 40 13.51 -0.30 -9.67
C MET A 40 13.57 0.85 -8.66
N LYS A 41 14.34 0.74 -7.57
CA LYS A 41 14.50 1.81 -6.57
C LYS A 41 15.07 3.08 -7.20
N ALA A 42 16.04 2.96 -8.10
CA ALA A 42 16.59 4.11 -8.84
C ALA A 42 15.53 4.76 -9.75
N LYS A 43 14.71 3.95 -10.43
CA LYS A 43 13.59 4.45 -11.24
C LYS A 43 12.52 5.14 -10.38
N VAL A 44 12.13 4.54 -9.26
CA VAL A 44 11.19 5.12 -8.28
C VAL A 44 11.66 6.49 -7.79
N ALA A 45 12.96 6.64 -7.49
CA ALA A 45 13.53 7.94 -7.12
C ALA A 45 13.43 8.97 -8.26
N THR A 46 13.68 8.53 -9.51
CA THR A 46 13.55 9.40 -10.71
C THR A 46 12.11 9.86 -10.94
N LEU A 47 11.12 9.03 -10.61
CA LEU A 47 9.69 9.36 -10.66
C LEU A 47 9.26 10.35 -9.55
N GLY A 48 10.15 10.68 -8.62
CA GLY A 48 9.89 11.65 -7.56
C GLY A 48 9.23 11.08 -6.31
N TYR A 49 9.33 9.77 -6.11
CA TYR A 49 9.04 9.19 -4.81
C TYR A 49 10.28 9.25 -3.92
N GLU A 50 10.09 9.73 -2.71
CA GLU A 50 11.14 9.99 -1.74
C GLU A 50 10.85 9.28 -0.42
N ARG A 51 11.88 9.19 0.44
CA ARG A 51 11.77 8.63 1.80
C ARG A 51 11.09 7.25 1.81
N ILE A 52 11.47 6.38 0.86
CA ILE A 52 10.96 5.01 0.72
C ILE A 52 11.19 4.26 2.04
N LYS A 53 10.10 3.86 2.69
CA LYS A 53 10.09 3.13 3.96
C LYS A 53 10.08 1.63 3.74
N THR A 54 9.42 1.21 2.66
CA THR A 54 9.26 -0.20 2.31
C THR A 54 9.37 -0.33 0.81
N PHE A 55 10.10 -1.35 0.39
CA PHE A 55 10.10 -1.86 -0.98
C PHE A 55 9.89 -3.37 -0.86
N LYS A 56 8.85 -3.91 -1.51
CA LYS A 56 8.54 -5.34 -1.45
C LYS A 56 7.96 -5.83 -2.78
N VAL A 57 7.92 -7.15 -2.94
CA VAL A 57 7.16 -7.81 -4.00
C VAL A 57 5.78 -8.15 -3.46
N SER A 58 4.74 -7.69 -4.16
CA SER A 58 3.35 -7.99 -3.82
C SER A 58 2.67 -8.61 -5.03
N GLY A 59 2.41 -9.92 -4.96
CA GLY A 59 1.95 -10.69 -6.12
C GLY A 59 2.99 -10.65 -7.25
N ASN A 60 2.59 -10.08 -8.38
CA ASN A 60 3.43 -9.88 -9.57
C ASN A 60 3.90 -8.42 -9.75
N CYS A 61 3.88 -7.63 -8.67
CA CYS A 61 4.27 -6.21 -8.67
C CYS A 61 5.51 -5.98 -7.79
N TYR A 62 6.25 -4.91 -8.10
CA TYR A 62 6.99 -4.21 -7.05
C TYR A 62 6.10 -3.18 -6.39
N GLU A 63 6.20 -3.03 -5.09
CA GLU A 63 5.40 -2.10 -4.29
C GLU A 63 6.30 -1.26 -3.39
N ILE A 64 6.02 0.04 -3.34
CA ILE A 64 6.67 0.96 -2.39
C ILE A 64 5.67 1.59 -1.45
N TYR A 65 6.11 1.77 -0.21
CA TYR A 65 5.54 2.76 0.70
C TYR A 65 6.57 3.84 0.93
N GLY A 66 6.18 5.08 0.68
CA GLY A 66 7.07 6.23 0.81
C GLY A 66 6.29 7.53 0.79
N TYR A 67 6.89 8.55 0.19
CA TYR A 67 6.30 9.87 0.09
C TYR A 67 6.49 10.44 -1.32
N THR A 68 5.59 11.30 -1.77
CA THR A 68 5.83 12.15 -2.95
C THR A 68 6.76 13.31 -2.57
N LYS A 69 7.26 14.03 -3.58
CA LYS A 69 8.01 15.30 -3.39
C LYS A 69 7.25 16.31 -2.54
N ASP A 70 5.93 16.37 -2.68
CA ASP A 70 5.06 17.28 -1.92
C ASP A 70 4.80 16.81 -0.47
N GLY A 71 5.46 15.72 -0.06
CA GLY A 71 5.40 15.23 1.31
C GLY A 71 4.19 14.34 1.63
N LYS A 72 3.36 14.02 0.64
CA LYS A 72 2.20 13.14 0.80
C LYS A 72 2.62 11.67 0.89
N LYS A 73 1.93 10.86 1.69
CA LYS A 73 2.18 9.41 1.74
C LYS A 73 1.83 8.79 0.40
N ALA A 74 2.62 7.83 -0.05
CA ALA A 74 2.40 7.13 -1.31
C ALA A 74 2.52 5.61 -1.10
N GLU A 75 1.48 4.87 -1.51
CA GLU A 75 1.52 3.44 -1.77
C GLU A 75 1.42 3.23 -3.29
N VAL A 76 2.44 2.64 -3.90
CA VAL A 76 2.52 2.56 -5.37
C VAL A 76 2.98 1.18 -5.80
N TYR A 77 2.24 0.61 -6.75
CA TYR A 77 2.49 -0.67 -7.38
C TYR A 77 3.02 -0.45 -8.80
N PHE A 78 4.13 -1.09 -9.13
CA PHE A 78 4.83 -0.97 -10.40
C PHE A 78 4.85 -2.30 -11.13
N ASN A 79 4.76 -2.23 -12.46
CA ASN A 79 5.15 -3.33 -13.32
C ASN A 79 6.66 -3.56 -13.20
N PRO A 80 7.13 -4.74 -12.77
CA PRO A 80 8.53 -5.00 -12.50
C PRO A 80 9.39 -5.18 -13.76
N VAL A 81 8.77 -5.32 -14.94
CA VAL A 81 9.48 -5.45 -16.22
C VAL A 81 9.90 -4.09 -16.76
N ASN A 82 8.98 -3.12 -16.73
CA ASN A 82 9.19 -1.82 -17.35
C ASN A 82 9.21 -0.65 -16.35
N GLY A 83 8.74 -0.83 -15.12
CA GLY A 83 8.69 0.18 -14.06
C GLY A 83 7.56 1.19 -14.19
N ASP A 84 6.52 0.88 -14.96
CA ASP A 84 5.33 1.72 -15.06
C ASP A 84 4.47 1.60 -13.81
N VAL A 85 3.84 2.72 -13.42
CA VAL A 85 2.87 2.73 -12.31
C VAL A 85 1.59 2.03 -12.76
N VAL A 86 1.22 0.97 -12.06
CA VAL A 86 -0.01 0.19 -12.31
C VAL A 86 -1.14 0.67 -11.40
N LYS A 87 -0.81 0.97 -10.14
CA LYS A 87 -1.76 1.54 -9.16
C LYS A 87 -1.00 2.46 -8.21
N SER A 88 -1.61 3.57 -7.82
CA SER A 88 -1.09 4.47 -6.80
C SER A 88 -2.21 4.95 -5.89
N GLU A 89 -1.94 4.97 -4.59
CA GLU A 89 -2.76 5.63 -3.57
C GLU A 89 -1.90 6.71 -2.90
N ILE A 90 -2.29 7.97 -3.10
CA ILE A 90 -1.60 9.13 -2.54
C ILE A 90 -2.48 9.71 -1.44
N GLY A 91 -1.92 9.83 -0.24
CA GLY A 91 -2.62 10.44 0.88
C GLY A 91 -2.84 11.95 0.70
N ASP A 92 -3.85 12.47 1.37
CA ASP A 92 -4.17 13.91 1.41
C ASP A 92 -3.09 14.72 2.12
#